data_AF-A0A358HV32-F1
#
_entry.id   AF-A0A358HV32-F1
#
_cell.length_a   1.000
_cell.length_b   1.000
_cell.length_c   1.000
_cell.angle_alpha   90.00
_cell.angle_beta   90.00
_cell.angle_gamma   90.00
#
_symmetry.space_group_name_H-M   'P 1'
#
loop_
_entity.id
_entity.type
_entity.pdbx_description
1 polymer ?
#
loop_
_entity_poly.entity_id
_entity_poly.type
_entity_poly.pdbx_seq_one_letter_code
_entity_poly.pdbx_strand_id
1 'polypeptide(L)'
;MTRKTTLLIAGVAIIAIAATAYIFAKDDIMALVTPGEQAPQARENVGDRGLPVIAEYASLMDETTVVQAVGTGKSALGVTIYPAVSGEVSDVLFRAGDKVTKDQVLVILDSDRERLAR
;
A
#
# COMPACT_ATOMS: atom_id res chain seq x y z
N MET A 1 32.49 78.21 -65.05
CA MET A 1 32.67 76.85 -64.49
C MET A 1 31.83 76.59 -63.22
N THR A 2 30.78 77.37 -62.94
CA THR A 2 30.17 77.42 -61.59
C THR A 2 28.85 76.63 -61.44
N ARG A 3 28.08 76.40 -62.52
CA ARG A 3 26.79 75.69 -62.45
C ARG A 3 26.92 74.18 -62.17
N LYS A 4 27.99 73.54 -62.67
CA LYS A 4 28.19 72.09 -62.53
C LYS A 4 28.60 71.70 -61.11
N THR A 5 29.35 72.55 -60.42
CA THR A 5 29.77 72.36 -59.03
C THR A 5 28.60 72.52 -58.04
N THR A 6 27.69 73.47 -58.28
CA THR A 6 26.50 73.65 -57.44
C THR A 6 25.54 72.44 -57.55
N LEU A 7 25.38 71.87 -58.75
CA LEU A 7 24.58 70.64 -58.95
C LEU A 7 25.20 69.42 -58.25
N LEU A 8 26.53 69.29 -58.26
CA LEU A 8 27.22 68.20 -57.54
C LEU A 8 27.09 68.33 -56.02
N ILE A 9 27.24 69.55 -55.46
CA ILE A 9 27.11 69.78 -54.02
C ILE A 9 25.65 69.57 -53.57
N ALA A 10 24.67 70.03 -54.34
CA ALA A 10 23.26 69.80 -54.04
C ALA A 10 22.89 68.30 -54.08
N GLY A 11 23.44 67.55 -55.04
CA GLY A 11 23.25 66.09 -55.11
C GLY A 11 23.82 65.37 -53.90
N VAL A 12 25.05 65.70 -53.49
CA VAL A 12 25.68 65.10 -52.30
C VAL A 12 24.93 65.48 -51.02
N ALA A 13 24.44 66.72 -50.91
CA ALA A 13 23.63 67.14 -49.77
C ALA A 13 22.31 66.38 -49.66
N ILE A 14 21.61 66.13 -50.78
CA ILE A 14 20.39 65.33 -50.81
C ILE A 14 20.67 63.88 -50.41
N ILE A 15 21.77 63.28 -50.90
CA ILE A 15 22.17 61.93 -50.52
C ILE A 15 22.51 61.84 -49.03
N ALA A 16 23.20 62.84 -48.48
CA ALA A 16 23.52 62.88 -47.05
C ALA A 16 22.26 63.04 -46.18
N ILE A 17 21.31 63.89 -46.57
CA ILE A 17 20.03 64.05 -45.86
C ILE A 17 19.20 62.76 -45.94
N ALA A 18 19.13 62.13 -47.11
CA ALA A 18 18.43 60.85 -47.28
C ALA A 18 19.08 59.73 -46.45
N ALA A 19 20.42 59.66 -46.42
CA ALA A 19 21.14 58.69 -45.60
C ALA A 19 20.91 58.92 -44.10
N THR A 20 20.89 60.17 -43.66
CA THR A 20 20.64 60.52 -42.25
C THR A 20 19.19 60.18 -41.87
N ALA A 21 18.22 60.55 -42.71
CA ALA A 21 16.81 60.18 -42.53
C ALA A 21 16.62 58.65 -42.49
N TYR A 22 17.33 57.90 -43.33
CA TYR A 22 17.30 56.44 -43.32
C TYR A 22 17.85 55.87 -42.01
N ILE A 23 18.96 56.41 -41.48
CA ILE A 23 19.55 55.94 -40.22
C ILE A 23 18.60 56.14 -39.03
N PHE A 24 17.86 57.25 -38.99
CA PHE A 24 16.88 57.50 -37.91
C PHE A 24 15.58 56.73 -38.08
N ALA A 25 15.10 56.53 -39.31
CA ALA A 25 13.85 55.81 -39.57
C ALA A 25 13.99 54.28 -39.62
N LYS A 26 15.22 53.74 -39.69
CA LYS A 26 15.44 52.29 -39.80
C LYS A 26 14.82 51.51 -38.64
N ASP A 27 14.83 52.08 -37.44
CA ASP A 27 14.37 51.38 -36.23
C ASP A 27 12.84 51.25 -36.21
N ASP A 28 12.12 52.31 -36.61
CA ASP A 28 10.65 52.29 -36.75
C ASP A 28 10.20 51.38 -37.91
N ILE A 29 10.94 51.36 -39.02
CA ILE A 29 10.65 50.49 -40.17
C ILE A 29 10.89 49.01 -39.79
N MET A 30 11.93 48.70 -39.02
CA MET A 30 12.19 47.34 -38.54
C MET A 30 11.15 46.88 -37.52
N ALA A 31 10.61 47.78 -36.68
CA ALA A 31 9.53 47.46 -35.74
C ALA A 31 8.19 47.14 -36.42
N LEU A 32 7.94 47.69 -37.61
CA LEU A 32 6.72 47.42 -38.40
C LEU A 32 6.83 46.13 -39.26
N VAL A 33 8.05 45.67 -39.55
CA VAL A 33 8.32 44.52 -40.43
C VAL A 33 8.60 43.22 -39.65
N THR A 34 8.77 43.29 -38.32
CA THR A 34 8.92 42.11 -37.46
C THR A 34 7.60 41.74 -36.78
N PRO A 35 6.74 40.90 -37.38
CA PRO A 35 5.63 40.30 -36.67
C PRO A 35 6.19 39.23 -35.72
N GLY A 36 6.37 39.57 -34.43
CA GLY A 36 6.55 38.54 -33.40
C GLY A 36 7.70 38.68 -32.41
N GLU A 37 8.32 39.85 -32.22
CA GLU A 37 9.10 40.07 -30.99
C GLU A 37 8.16 40.48 -29.85
N GLN A 38 7.39 39.50 -29.38
CA GLN A 38 6.88 39.55 -28.02
C GLN A 38 8.11 39.54 -27.12
N ALA A 39 8.24 40.59 -26.29
CA ALA A 39 9.21 40.64 -25.20
C ALA A 39 9.29 39.25 -24.55
N PRO A 40 10.48 38.76 -24.16
CA PRO A 40 10.60 37.45 -23.53
C PRO A 40 9.64 37.41 -22.36
N GLN A 41 8.49 36.76 -22.58
CA GLN A 41 7.54 36.50 -21.52
C GLN A 41 8.36 35.67 -20.55
N ALA A 42 8.59 36.22 -19.36
CA ALA A 42 9.17 35.47 -18.28
C ALA A 42 8.38 34.17 -18.26
N ARG A 43 9.03 33.08 -18.67
CA ARG A 43 8.47 31.75 -18.47
C ARG A 43 8.28 31.71 -16.97
N GLU A 44 7.04 31.89 -16.54
CA GLU A 44 6.69 31.58 -15.16
C GLU A 44 7.15 30.14 -15.03
N ASN A 45 8.18 29.94 -14.22
CA ASN A 45 8.57 28.61 -13.80
C ASN A 45 7.35 28.10 -13.03
N VAL A 46 6.39 27.54 -13.75
CA VAL A 46 5.42 26.60 -13.21
C VAL A 46 6.21 25.33 -12.93
N GLY A 47 7.19 25.47 -12.03
CA GLY A 47 7.78 24.36 -11.33
C GLY A 47 6.63 23.72 -10.60
N ASP A 48 6.28 22.53 -11.07
CA ASP A 48 5.82 21.41 -10.27
C ASP A 48 5.09 21.85 -8.98
N ARG A 49 3.85 22.33 -9.10
CA ARG A 49 2.97 22.51 -7.93
C ARG A 49 2.42 21.15 -7.53
N GLY A 50 3.31 20.21 -7.23
CA GLY A 50 2.97 18.95 -6.59
C GLY A 50 2.39 19.26 -5.21
N LEU A 51 1.22 18.72 -4.92
CA LEU A 51 0.65 18.83 -3.58
C LEU A 51 1.60 18.12 -2.60
N PRO A 52 1.99 18.75 -1.48
CA PRO A 52 2.87 18.11 -0.51
C PRO A 52 2.15 16.89 0.09
N VAL A 53 2.82 15.73 0.04
CA VAL A 53 2.34 14.47 0.61
C VAL A 53 3.35 13.95 1.63
N ILE A 54 2.84 13.24 2.62
CA ILE A 54 3.67 12.47 3.56
C ILE A 54 3.59 11.02 3.08
N ALA A 55 4.73 10.45 2.71
CA ALA A 55 4.84 9.09 2.20
C ALA A 55 5.93 8.33 2.95
N GLU A 56 5.79 7.01 3.02
CA GLU A 56 6.77 6.09 3.60
C GLU A 56 7.03 4.95 2.61
N TYR A 57 8.24 4.38 2.64
CA TYR A 57 8.58 3.23 1.82
C TYR A 57 7.84 1.99 2.32
N ALA A 58 7.04 1.39 1.45
CA ALA A 58 6.45 0.09 1.72
C ALA A 58 7.55 -0.98 1.75
N SER A 59 7.53 -1.83 2.79
CA SER A 59 8.32 -3.05 2.84
C SER A 59 7.39 -4.25 2.90
N LEU A 60 7.82 -5.36 2.32
CA LEU A 60 7.11 -6.63 2.45
C LEU A 60 7.42 -7.21 3.82
N MET A 61 6.39 -7.63 4.54
CA MET A 61 6.51 -8.31 5.82
C MET A 61 5.57 -9.50 5.85
N ASP A 62 5.99 -10.57 6.51
CA ASP A 62 5.14 -11.73 6.74
C ASP A 62 4.01 -11.36 7.71
N GLU A 63 2.78 -11.60 7.29
CA GLU A 63 1.60 -11.39 8.13
C GLU A 63 1.15 -12.72 8.73
N THR A 64 1.27 -12.86 10.05
CA THR A 64 0.78 -14.03 10.78
C THR A 64 -0.55 -13.71 11.45
N THR A 65 -1.61 -14.39 11.02
CA THR A 65 -2.90 -14.36 11.70
C THR A 65 -3.02 -15.54 12.65
N VAL A 66 -3.27 -15.29 13.94
CA VAL A 66 -3.49 -16.34 14.93
C VAL A 66 -4.98 -16.48 15.20
N VAL A 67 -5.52 -17.68 14.98
CA VAL A 67 -6.89 -18.03 15.37
C VAL A 67 -6.84 -18.81 16.68
N GLN A 68 -7.46 -18.25 17.72
CA GLN A 68 -7.60 -18.94 19.01
C GLN A 68 -8.92 -19.71 19.02
N ALA A 69 -8.84 -21.00 19.32
CA ALA A 69 -10.01 -21.86 19.47
C ALA A 69 -9.94 -22.58 20.82
N VAL A 70 -11.09 -22.75 21.46
CA VAL A 70 -11.23 -23.53 22.70
C VAL A 70 -11.96 -24.82 22.35
N GLY A 71 -11.44 -25.94 22.82
CA GLY A 71 -12.04 -27.26 22.66
C GLY A 71 -11.79 -28.14 23.88
N THR A 72 -12.44 -29.29 23.92
CA THR A 72 -12.30 -30.27 25.01
C THR A 72 -11.45 -31.44 24.53
N GLY A 73 -10.43 -31.80 25.32
CA GLY A 73 -9.66 -33.02 25.08
C GLY A 73 -10.47 -34.27 25.44
N LYS A 74 -10.43 -35.30 24.59
CA LYS A 74 -11.03 -36.61 24.85
C LYS A 74 -9.97 -37.70 24.70
N SER A 75 -10.11 -38.78 25.46
CA SER A 75 -9.22 -39.94 25.35
C SER A 75 -9.26 -40.53 23.94
N ALA A 76 -8.09 -40.89 23.40
CA ALA A 76 -7.98 -41.59 22.11
C ALA A 76 -8.64 -42.99 22.17
N LEU A 77 -8.53 -43.65 23.33
CA LEU A 77 -9.16 -44.93 23.62
C LEU A 77 -9.87 -44.83 24.98
N GLY A 78 -11.14 -45.22 25.00
CA GLY A 78 -11.95 -45.28 26.20
C GLY A 78 -12.96 -46.40 26.07
N VAL A 79 -13.21 -47.11 27.17
CA VAL A 79 -14.21 -48.17 27.23
C VAL A 79 -15.15 -47.88 28.38
N THR A 80 -16.44 -48.15 28.16
CA THR A 80 -17.43 -48.19 29.24
C THR A 80 -17.56 -49.64 29.68
N ILE A 81 -17.35 -49.89 30.97
CA ILE A 81 -17.44 -51.23 31.54
C ILE A 81 -18.85 -51.43 32.08
N TYR A 82 -19.43 -52.57 31.75
CA TYR A 82 -20.75 -52.98 32.24
C TYR A 82 -20.61 -54.29 33.03
N PRO A 83 -21.33 -54.45 34.15
CA PRO A 83 -21.38 -55.72 34.84
C PRO A 83 -22.11 -56.77 33.99
N ALA A 84 -21.71 -58.03 34.12
CA ALA A 84 -22.36 -59.14 33.41
C ALA A 84 -23.76 -59.47 33.94
N VAL A 85 -24.07 -59.04 35.16
CA VAL A 85 -25.27 -59.39 35.92
C VAL A 85 -25.83 -58.15 36.62
N SER A 86 -27.10 -58.21 36.99
CA SER A 86 -27.77 -57.15 37.76
C SER A 86 -27.58 -57.39 39.25
N GLY A 87 -27.12 -56.37 39.99
CA GLY A 87 -26.94 -56.44 41.44
C GLY A 87 -26.70 -55.05 42.05
N GLU A 88 -26.88 -54.95 43.37
CA GLU A 88 -26.52 -53.74 44.12
C GLU A 88 -25.00 -53.68 44.29
N VAL A 89 -24.40 -52.49 44.20
CA VAL A 89 -22.96 -52.31 44.40
C VAL A 89 -22.65 -52.41 45.89
N SER A 90 -21.91 -53.43 46.30
CA SER A 90 -21.49 -53.61 47.70
C SER A 90 -20.17 -52.91 48.00
N ASP A 91 -19.23 -52.89 47.05
CA ASP A 91 -17.94 -52.23 47.23
C ASP A 91 -17.31 -51.76 45.89
N VAL A 92 -16.49 -50.71 45.96
CA VAL A 92 -15.75 -50.13 44.82
C VAL A 92 -14.25 -50.14 45.11
N LEU A 93 -13.49 -50.91 44.33
CA LEU A 93 -12.08 -51.24 44.59
C LEU A 93 -11.08 -50.37 43.82
N PHE A 94 -11.51 -49.24 43.27
CA PHE A 94 -10.64 -48.32 42.52
C PHE A 94 -10.99 -46.86 42.83
N ARG A 95 -10.04 -45.96 42.54
CA ARG A 95 -10.21 -44.51 42.65
C ARG A 95 -9.96 -43.82 41.31
N ALA A 96 -10.46 -42.60 41.19
CA ALA A 96 -10.20 -41.78 40.01
C ALA A 96 -8.69 -41.53 39.85
N GLY A 97 -8.16 -41.81 38.66
CA GLY A 97 -6.74 -41.69 38.33
C GLY A 97 -5.93 -42.98 38.50
N ASP A 98 -6.51 -44.03 39.08
CA ASP A 98 -5.82 -45.31 39.23
C ASP A 98 -5.58 -45.99 37.89
N LYS A 99 -4.41 -46.61 37.76
CA LYS A 99 -4.12 -47.52 36.65
C LYS A 99 -4.62 -48.91 37.01
N VAL A 100 -5.57 -49.41 36.23
CA VAL A 100 -6.13 -50.76 36.39
C VAL A 100 -5.61 -51.69 35.29
N THR A 101 -5.51 -52.98 35.59
CA THR A 101 -5.11 -54.00 34.62
C THR A 101 -6.30 -54.79 34.10
N LYS A 102 -6.10 -55.48 32.97
CA LYS A 102 -7.09 -56.43 32.47
C LYS A 102 -7.39 -57.48 33.56
N ASP A 103 -8.65 -57.87 33.65
CA ASP A 103 -9.17 -58.88 34.59
C ASP A 103 -9.07 -58.50 36.08
N GLN A 104 -8.70 -57.26 36.40
CA GLN A 104 -8.75 -56.73 37.77
C GLN A 104 -10.21 -56.54 38.20
N VAL A 105 -10.53 -56.98 39.42
CA VAL A 105 -11.84 -56.74 40.03
C VAL A 105 -11.95 -55.26 40.40
N LEU A 106 -12.92 -54.55 39.81
CA LEU A 106 -13.14 -53.12 40.02
C LEU A 106 -14.28 -52.83 40.99
N VAL A 107 -15.33 -53.65 40.96
CA VAL A 107 -16.57 -53.46 41.73
C VAL A 107 -17.04 -54.83 42.22
N ILE A 108 -17.52 -54.89 43.45
CA ILE A 108 -18.19 -56.07 44.01
C ILE A 108 -19.69 -55.80 44.00
N LEU A 109 -20.47 -56.77 43.53
CA LEU A 109 -21.93 -56.74 43.54
C LEU A 109 -22.45 -57.70 44.61
N ASP A 110 -23.55 -57.32 45.26
CA ASP A 110 -24.29 -58.23 46.14
C ASP A 110 -24.92 -59.38 45.33
N SER A 111 -24.76 -60.60 45.85
CA SER A 111 -25.07 -61.87 45.18
C SER A 111 -26.35 -62.51 45.69
N ASP A 112 -27.10 -61.86 46.57
CA ASP A 112 -28.26 -62.49 47.23
C ASP A 112 -29.35 -62.95 46.25
N ARG A 113 -29.53 -62.25 45.11
CA ARG A 113 -30.46 -62.70 44.04
C ARG A 113 -29.87 -63.75 43.11
N GLU A 114 -28.56 -63.78 42.94
CA GLU A 114 -27.88 -64.71 42.03
C GLU A 114 -27.70 -66.09 42.67
N ARG A 115 -27.50 -66.14 43.99
CA ARG A 115 -27.46 -67.40 44.76
C ARG A 115 -28.75 -68.20 44.69
N LEU A 116 -29.89 -67.55 44.43
CA LEU A 116 -31.21 -68.17 44.32
C LEU A 116 -31.52 -68.73 42.92
N ALA A 117 -30.71 -68.40 41.90
CA ALA A 117 -30.96 -68.80 40.50
C ALA A 117 -30.09 -69.97 40.02
N ARG A 118 -29.35 -70.64 40.93
CA ARG A 118 -28.39 -71.70 40.61
C ARG A 118 -28.92 -73.10 40.92
#